data_AF-A0A090WTR3-F1
#
_entry.id   AF-A0A090WTR3-F1
#
_cell.length_a   1.000
_cell.length_b   1.000
_cell.length_c   1.000
_cell.angle_alpha   90.00
_cell.angle_beta   90.00
_cell.angle_gamma   90.00
#
_symmetry.space_group_name_H-M   'P 1'
#
loop_
_entity.id
_entity.type
_entity.pdbx_description
1 polymer ?
#
loop_
_entity_poly.entity_id
_entity_poly.type
_entity_poly.pdbx_seq_one_letter_code
_entity_poly.pdbx_strand_id
1 'polypeptide(L)' 'MKMDKVKFKRKVSPGDTLIFKCSLITPIRRGICHMQGYAYANGKLCAEAELMAQISKVK' A
#
# COMPACT_ATOMS: atom_id res chain seq x y z
N MET A 1 -6.12 7.02 10.19
CA MET A 1 -5.59 6.38 8.96
C MET A 1 -5.62 7.42 7.84
N LYS A 2 -4.59 7.50 7.00
CA LYS A 2 -4.50 8.46 5.89
C LYS A 2 -3.98 7.77 4.62
N MET A 3 -4.45 8.21 3.46
CA MET A 3 -3.98 7.77 2.14
C MET A 3 -3.70 9.01 1.29
N ASP A 4 -2.47 9.14 0.79
CA ASP A 4 -2.02 10.26 -0.02
C ASP A 4 -1.43 9.77 -1.35
N LYS A 5 -1.40 10.67 -2.34
CA LYS A 5 -0.79 10.44 -3.66
C LYS A 5 -1.24 9.14 -4.34
N VAL A 6 -2.49 8.74 -4.09
CA VAL A 6 -3.07 7.53 -4.66
C VAL A 6 -3.19 7.69 -6.18
N LYS A 7 -2.66 6.72 -6.93
CA LYS A 7 -2.79 6.68 -8.39
C LYS A 7 -3.17 5.28 -8.84
N PHE A 8 -4.25 5.18 -9.61
CA PHE A 8 -4.65 3.97 -10.31
C PHE A 8 -4.18 4.08 -11.75
N LYS A 9 -3.35 3.12 -12.17
CA LYS A 9 -2.71 3.12 -13.49
C LYS A 9 -3.32 2.11 -14.44
N ARG A 10 -3.87 1.01 -13.91
CA ARG A 10 -4.44 -0.08 -14.71
C ARG A 10 -5.61 -0.71 -13.99
N LYS A 11 -6.62 -1.12 -14.76
CA LYS A 11 -7.73 -1.94 -14.27
C LYS A 11 -7.20 -3.34 -13.90
N VAL A 12 -7.69 -3.87 -12.79
CA VAL A 12 -7.46 -5.24 -12.33
C VAL A 12 -8.74 -6.03 -12.60
N SER A 13 -8.61 -7.29 -13.03
CA SER A 13 -9.74 -8.17 -13.35
C SER A 13 -9.66 -9.48 -12.55
N PRO A 14 -10.78 -10.21 -12.39
CA PRO A 14 -10.75 -11.54 -11.80
C PRO A 14 -9.74 -12.45 -12.50
N GLY A 15 -8.96 -13.19 -11.71
CA GLY A 15 -7.86 -14.03 -12.21
C GLY A 15 -6.48 -13.36 -12.17
N ASP A 16 -6.41 -12.02 -12.06
CA ASP A 16 -5.12 -11.35 -11.86
C ASP A 16 -4.54 -11.67 -10.49
N THR A 17 -3.24 -11.96 -10.44
CA THR A 17 -2.52 -12.04 -9.16
C THR A 17 -1.97 -10.67 -8.81
N LEU A 18 -2.39 -10.14 -7.65
CA LEU A 18 -1.87 -8.90 -7.09
C LEU A 18 -0.68 -9.15 -6.18
N ILE A 19 0.45 -8.50 -6.50
CA ILE A 19 1.63 -8.46 -5.66
C ILE A 19 1.75 -7.07 -5.06
N PHE A 20 1.70 -6.99 -3.74
CA PHE A 20 1.92 -5.74 -3.00
C PHE A 20 3.38 -5.65 -2.55
N LYS A 21 4.02 -4.54 -2.90
CA LYS A 21 5.34 -4.17 -2.39
C LYS A 21 5.18 -2.92 -1.54
N CYS A 22 5.43 -3.08 -0.25
CA CYS A 22 5.30 -2.00 0.74
C CYS A 22 6.63 -1.80 1.45
N SER A 23 7.11 -0.56 1.49
CA SER A 23 8.32 -0.16 2.22
C SER A 23 8.01 0.97 3.18
N LEU A 24 8.65 0.97 4.35
CA LEU A 24 8.56 2.07 5.30
C LEU A 24 9.24 3.31 4.70
N ILE A 25 8.53 4.43 4.69
CA ILE A 25 9.11 5.75 4.33
C ILE A 25 9.82 6.32 5.55
N THR A 26 9.23 6.13 6.73
CA THR A 26 9.80 6.53 8.02
C THR A 26 9.76 5.37 9.01
N PRO A 27 10.67 5.34 10.01
CA PRO A 27 10.59 4.35 11.08
C PRO A 27 9.26 4.45 11.82
N ILE A 28 8.74 3.30 12.26
CA ILE A 28 7.50 3.25 13.04
C ILE A 28 7.69 4.04 14.34
N ARG A 29 6.81 5.01 14.60
CA ARG A 29 6.83 5.85 15.81
C ARG A 29 5.44 5.96 16.38
N ARG A 30 5.32 5.81 17.71
CA ARG A 30 4.04 5.86 18.44
C ARG A 30 2.98 4.91 17.86
N GLY A 31 3.43 3.77 17.33
CA GLY A 31 2.57 2.80 16.66
C GLY A 31 2.03 3.26 15.29
N ILE A 32 2.54 4.34 14.70
CA ILE A 32 2.16 4.77 13.36
C ILE A 32 3.12 4.19 12.33
N CYS A 33 2.56 3.49 11.35
CA CYS A 33 3.25 2.95 10.20
C CYS A 33 3.03 3.89 9.01
N HIS A 34 4.12 4.37 8.40
CA HIS A 34 4.09 5.26 7.23
C HIS A 34 4.86 4.61 6.09
N MET A 35 4.15 4.26 5.02
CA MET A 35 4.65 3.39 3.97
C MET A 35 4.37 3.93 2.58
N GLN A 36 5.26 3.62 1.64
CA GLN A 36 4.99 3.67 0.22
C GLN A 36 4.52 2.27 -0.21
N GLY A 37 3.36 2.21 -0.86
CA GLY A 37 2.79 0.99 -1.41
C GLY A 37 2.77 1.01 -2.93
N TYR A 38 3.11 -0.13 -3.53
CA TYR A 38 2.94 -0.41 -4.95
C TYR A 38 2.20 -1.73 -5.13
N ALA A 39 1.22 -1.75 -6.02
CA ALA A 39 0.48 -2.95 -6.39
C ALA A 39 0.75 -3.30 -7.84
N TYR A 40 1.07 -4.56 -8.11
CA TYR A 40 1.32 -5.08 -9.45
C TYR A 40 0.33 -6.19 -9.78
N ALA A 41 -0.36 -6.07 -10.91
CA ALA A 41 -1.16 -7.15 -11.49
C ALA A 41 -0.36 -7.82 -12.60
N ASN A 42 -0.11 -9.13 -12.48
CA ASN A 42 0.66 -9.91 -13.46
C ASN A 42 2.00 -9.24 -13.84
N GLY A 43 2.73 -8.74 -12.84
CA GLY A 43 4.02 -8.04 -13.00
C GLY A 43 3.95 -6.58 -13.46
N LYS A 44 2.77 -6.03 -13.76
CA LYS A 44 2.60 -4.64 -14.21
C LYS A 44 2.02 -3.77 -13.11
N LEU A 45 2.60 -2.58 -12.90
CA LEU A 45 2.14 -1.62 -11.89
C LEU A 45 0.70 -1.19 -12.18
N CYS A 46 -0.22 -1.46 -11.25
CA CYS A 46 -1.64 -1.14 -11.37
C CYS A 46 -2.09 -0.04 -10.39
N ALA A 47 -1.47 0.07 -9.21
CA ALA A 47 -1.74 1.14 -8.27
C ALA A 47 -0.51 1.52 -7.44
N GLU A 48 -0.45 2.75 -6.97
CA GLU A 48 0.54 3.23 -6.00
C GLU A 48 -0.11 4.21 -5.02
N ALA A 49 0.37 4.24 -3.77
CA ALA A 49 -0.13 5.14 -2.74
C ALA A 49 0.88 5.31 -1.60
N GLU A 50 0.83 6.47 -0.95
CA GLU A 50 1.47 6.72 0.33
C GLU A 50 0.42 6.49 1.43
N LEU A 51 0.72 5.60 2.38
CA LEU A 51 -0.25 5.08 3.35
C LEU A 51 0.24 5.33 4.78
N MET A 52 -0.67 5.79 5.65
CA MET A 52 -0.43 5.86 7.09
C MET A 52 -1.51 5.12 7.89
N ALA A 53 -1.07 4.17 8.72
CA ALA A 53 -1.92 3.35 9.55
C ALA A 53 -1.44 3.33 11.01
N GLN A 54 -2.36 3.13 11.95
CA GLN A 54 -2.03 2.89 13.35
C GLN A 54 -2.01 1.38 13.60
N ILE A 55 -0.95 0.90 14.22
CA ILE A 55 -0.80 -0.47 14.70
C ILE A 55 -1.49 -0.53 16.06
N SER A 56 -2.64 -1.19 16.12
CA SER A 56 -3.39 -1.44 17.35
C SER A 56 -3.28 -2.91 17.75
N LYS A 57 -3.41 -3.20 19.04
CA LYS A 57 -3.56 -4.58 19.51
C LYS A 57 -4.95 -5.08 19.12
N VAL A 58 -5.03 -6.33 18.67
CA VAL A 58 -6.30 -7.05 18.58
C VAL A 58 -6.77 -7.31 20.00
N LYS A 59 -8.05 -7.01 20.28
CA LYS A 59 -8.67 -7.23 21.58
C LYS A 59 -9.20 -8.66 21.67
#